data_AF-A0A952QI54-F1
#
_entry.id   AF-A0A952QI54-F1
#
_cell.length_a   1.000
_cell.length_b   1.000
_cell.length_c   1.000
_cell.angle_alpha   90.00
_cell.angle_beta   90.00
_cell.angle_gamma   90.00
#
_symmetry.space_group_name_H-M   'P 1'
#
loop_
_entity.id
_entity.type
_entity.pdbx_description
1 polymer ?
#
loop_
_entity_poly.entity_id
_entity_poly.type
_entity_poly.pdbx_seq_one_letter_code
_entity_poly.pdbx_strand_id
1 'polypeptide(L)'
;MNLRFAALVGLFLSFTGCTVPKNPVPPVAEARVDAGKVLETLVSKLADAGSPAALPFGGTSRRYNDHTFWDSDVWGFPALALTRPDIAKEQPLFRFDHRGAAKENFKKWQAAGYPVANKGHHMPLPELVALAGGIEPMMYPWETVDGTELTPNPDTKYQHHVTGGVAWMMHRAIQLGLFDKARGEEVIKGCAAFYLWRLDRNPDGTFGLRGVVSPDEWHTVDNDLYTNALADWTIRRAYGEKVWPRGRMRFPKRGGTFATFDGDTYTTYKQAAALLAVFPLQHPDIVPDSREMYRLYRGRYSKTGPAMANAIDSVVACRIGQPEMAWEDWLASWEPYSDSLEDEFRETPKSDEGYFLTGAAACVNAVVYGFCGIEIHDGVAPPGTPAIPLIGPGWMGIDPTLPKGALPVSARFTVLGKSLEISARCGEDGATVSTIRYGGKVIANNYSRRPRK
;
A
#
# COMPACT_ATOMS: atom_id res chain seq x y z
N MET A 1 6.55 20.42 33.34
CA MET A 1 7.92 19.88 33.17
C MET A 1 8.22 19.95 31.68
N ASN A 2 8.99 20.95 31.27
CA ASN A 2 9.14 21.38 29.88
C ASN A 2 9.99 20.37 29.08
N LEU A 3 9.35 19.53 28.27
CA LEU A 3 10.03 18.74 27.23
C LEU A 3 10.16 19.60 25.97
N ARG A 4 11.40 20.01 25.67
CA ARG A 4 11.77 20.60 24.39
C ARG A 4 11.62 19.54 23.30
N PHE A 5 10.62 19.70 22.43
CA PHE A 5 10.49 18.95 21.18
C PHE A 5 11.67 19.33 20.27
N ALA A 6 12.57 18.38 20.00
CA ALA A 6 13.52 18.46 18.90
C ALA A 6 12.98 17.56 17.77
N ALA A 7 11.99 18.05 17.02
CA ALA A 7 11.59 17.44 15.76
C ALA A 7 12.53 17.95 14.67
N LEU A 8 13.42 17.07 14.17
CA LEU A 8 14.14 17.31 12.92
C LEU A 8 13.33 16.63 11.82
N VAL A 9 12.32 17.33 11.31
CA VAL A 9 11.68 17.01 10.03
C VAL A 9 12.54 17.65 8.94
N GLY A 10 12.85 16.89 7.90
CA GLY A 10 13.53 17.41 6.73
C GLY A 10 13.21 16.53 5.54
N LEU A 11 12.26 16.98 4.72
CA LEU A 11 11.94 16.37 3.44
C LEU A 11 11.82 17.48 2.37
N PHE A 12 12.95 18.07 1.99
CA PHE A 12 12.95 19.11 0.95
C PHE A 12 13.03 18.48 -0.46
N LEU A 13 11.93 18.59 -1.20
CA LEU A 13 11.87 18.50 -2.65
C LEU A 13 11.57 19.91 -3.17
N SER A 14 12.54 20.56 -3.81
CA SER A 14 12.30 21.81 -4.55
C SER A 14 12.76 21.58 -5.98
N PHE A 15 12.09 22.16 -6.96
CA PHE A 15 12.43 21.99 -8.37
C PHE A 15 12.36 23.35 -9.05
N THR A 16 13.41 23.71 -9.79
CA THR A 16 13.43 24.87 -10.67
C THR A 16 13.69 24.41 -12.10
N GLY A 17 12.73 24.68 -12.99
CA GLY A 17 12.93 24.87 -14.42
C GLY A 17 13.40 23.66 -15.24
N CYS A 18 12.49 23.04 -15.98
CA CYS A 18 12.84 22.44 -17.27
C CYS A 18 11.73 22.75 -18.28
N THR A 19 12.11 23.40 -19.38
CA THR A 19 11.22 23.87 -20.44
C THR A 19 10.54 22.71 -21.15
N VAL A 20 9.21 22.67 -21.11
CA VAL A 20 8.36 21.78 -21.93
C VAL A 20 8.12 22.44 -23.30
N PRO A 21 8.19 21.71 -24.44
CA PRO A 21 7.85 22.28 -25.73
C PRO A 21 6.34 22.56 -25.87
N LYS A 22 6.04 23.86 -26.07
CA LYS A 22 4.88 24.49 -26.74
C LYS A 22 3.50 23.79 -26.70
N ASN A 23 2.74 24.03 -25.63
CA ASN A 23 1.51 24.85 -25.65
C ASN A 23 0.96 25.05 -24.22
N PRO A 24 0.22 26.15 -23.94
CA PRO A 24 0.29 26.82 -22.65
C PRO A 24 -0.80 26.35 -21.68
N VAL A 25 -0.37 25.76 -20.58
CA VAL A 25 -1.05 25.87 -19.27
C VAL A 25 -0.04 26.62 -18.38
N PRO A 26 -0.44 27.66 -17.63
CA PRO A 26 0.50 28.53 -16.94
C PRO A 26 1.36 27.73 -15.96
N PRO A 27 2.63 28.13 -15.76
CA PRO A 27 3.58 27.34 -15.00
C PRO A 27 3.23 27.40 -13.52
N VAL A 28 3.10 26.23 -12.87
CA VAL A 28 3.36 26.07 -11.43
C VAL A 28 4.87 26.24 -11.23
N ALA A 29 5.36 27.45 -11.49
CA ALA A 29 6.68 27.88 -11.07
C ALA A 29 6.52 28.44 -9.67
N GLU A 30 7.28 27.90 -8.71
CA GLU A 30 7.42 28.31 -7.30
C GLU A 30 6.67 27.52 -6.21
N ALA A 31 6.00 26.40 -6.50
CA ALA A 31 5.55 25.49 -5.44
C ALA A 31 6.73 24.60 -4.97
N ARG A 32 7.36 24.95 -3.85
CA ARG A 32 8.19 23.99 -3.10
C ARG A 32 7.23 23.02 -2.39
N VAL A 33 7.01 21.84 -2.97
CA VAL A 33 6.24 20.80 -2.29
C VAL A 33 7.12 20.15 -1.23
N ASP A 34 6.85 20.47 0.02
CA ASP A 34 7.48 19.82 1.17
C ASP A 34 6.58 18.66 1.62
N ALA A 35 6.83 17.46 1.10
CA ALA A 35 6.12 16.26 1.55
C ALA A 35 6.38 15.96 3.05
N GLY A 36 7.36 16.60 3.68
CA GLY A 36 7.57 16.60 5.13
C GLY A 36 6.47 17.38 5.85
N LYS A 37 6.02 18.50 5.29
CA LYS A 37 4.86 19.22 5.82
C LYS A 37 3.55 18.47 5.59
N VAL A 38 3.39 17.79 4.44
CA VAL A 38 2.23 16.91 4.22
C VAL A 38 2.18 15.81 5.28
N LEU A 39 3.33 15.23 5.62
CA LEU A 39 3.46 14.28 6.73
C LEU A 39 3.13 14.92 8.09
N GLU A 40 3.58 16.14 8.36
CA GLU A 40 3.25 16.85 9.60
C GLU A 40 1.74 17.09 9.73
N THR A 41 1.08 17.55 8.66
CA THR A 41 -0.38 17.71 8.63
C THR A 41 -1.07 16.38 8.84
N LEU A 42 -0.68 15.32 8.11
CA LEU A 42 -1.22 13.97 8.28
C LEU A 42 -1.15 13.51 9.75
N VAL A 43 0.01 13.67 10.37
CA VAL A 43 0.23 13.27 11.77
C VAL A 43 -0.62 14.11 12.73
N SER A 44 -0.68 15.42 12.52
CA SER A 44 -1.51 16.30 13.36
C SER A 44 -2.97 15.89 13.31
N LYS A 45 -3.53 15.64 12.13
CA LYS A 45 -4.95 15.26 11.98
C LYS A 45 -5.25 13.88 12.57
N LEU A 46 -4.35 12.90 12.41
CA LEU A 46 -4.51 11.60 13.06
C LEU A 46 -4.47 11.68 14.59
N ALA A 47 -3.68 12.60 15.14
CA ALA A 47 -3.68 12.85 16.58
C ALA A 47 -5.01 13.44 17.06
N ASP A 48 -5.60 14.37 16.30
CA ASP A 48 -6.90 14.98 16.60
C ASP A 48 -8.06 13.97 16.54
N ALA A 49 -7.97 12.97 15.64
CA ALA A 49 -8.98 11.92 15.46
C ALA A 49 -9.13 10.98 16.67
N GLY A 50 -8.16 10.94 17.60
CA GLY A 50 -8.16 10.02 18.73
C GLY A 50 -7.85 8.56 18.38
N SER A 51 -7.65 8.23 17.11
CA SER A 51 -7.19 6.93 16.64
C SER A 51 -6.28 7.07 15.41
N PRO A 52 -5.02 6.62 15.47
CA PRO A 52 -4.13 6.59 14.30
C PRO A 52 -4.60 5.67 13.16
N ALA A 53 -5.65 4.87 13.39
CA ALA A 53 -6.26 4.03 12.38
C ALA A 53 -7.44 4.70 11.63
N ALA A 54 -7.88 5.89 12.06
CA ALA A 54 -9.05 6.60 11.54
C ALA A 54 -8.81 7.25 10.17
N LEU A 55 -8.44 6.46 9.15
CA LEU A 55 -8.43 6.86 7.75
C LEU A 55 -9.73 6.38 7.09
N PRO A 56 -10.36 7.19 6.21
CA PRO A 56 -9.69 8.14 5.32
C PRO A 56 -9.58 9.62 5.74
N PHE A 57 -10.39 10.13 6.69
CA PHE A 57 -10.42 11.58 6.99
C PHE A 57 -9.93 11.99 8.38
N GLY A 58 -9.83 11.06 9.34
CA GLY A 58 -9.30 11.31 10.69
C GLY A 58 -9.85 12.57 11.35
N GLY A 59 -11.17 12.67 11.52
CA GLY A 59 -11.82 13.78 12.21
C GLY A 59 -12.04 15.02 11.37
N THR A 60 -11.49 15.09 10.15
CA THR A 60 -11.56 16.31 9.32
C THR A 60 -12.83 16.39 8.48
N SER A 61 -13.62 15.31 8.44
CA SER A 61 -14.88 15.21 7.71
C SER A 61 -15.92 14.44 8.50
N ARG A 62 -17.20 14.75 8.31
CA ARG A 62 -18.28 13.85 8.73
C ARG A 62 -18.46 12.66 7.79
N ARG A 63 -17.89 12.72 6.59
CA ARG A 63 -17.91 11.60 5.65
C ARG A 63 -17.10 10.45 6.21
N TYR A 64 -17.67 9.25 6.11
CA TYR A 64 -17.10 8.02 6.68
C TYR A 64 -16.98 7.99 8.22
N ASN A 65 -17.61 8.95 8.93
CA ASN A 65 -17.81 8.93 10.39
C ASN A 65 -16.52 8.69 11.23
N ASP A 66 -15.35 9.09 10.74
CA ASP A 66 -14.05 8.83 11.39
C ASP A 66 -13.75 7.35 11.62
N HIS A 67 -14.41 6.48 10.87
CA HIS A 67 -14.21 5.04 10.93
C HIS A 67 -12.85 4.66 10.32
N THR A 68 -12.38 3.48 10.71
CA THR A 68 -11.19 2.82 10.16
C THR A 68 -11.56 1.98 8.96
N PHE A 69 -10.89 2.24 7.83
CA PHE A 69 -10.97 1.48 6.59
C PHE A 69 -9.64 0.79 6.26
N TRP A 70 -9.60 0.00 5.19
CA TRP A 70 -8.37 -0.54 4.60
C TRP A 70 -7.36 0.54 4.19
N ASP A 71 -7.81 1.79 4.02
CA ASP A 71 -7.02 3.00 3.88
C ASP A 71 -5.88 3.08 4.91
N SER A 72 -6.19 2.72 6.16
CA SER A 72 -5.25 2.69 7.27
C SER A 72 -4.13 1.69 7.03
N ASP A 73 -4.45 0.48 6.56
CA ASP A 73 -3.48 -0.61 6.42
C ASP A 73 -2.60 -0.43 5.17
N VAL A 74 -3.18 0.07 4.07
CA VAL A 74 -2.55 0.10 2.73
C VAL A 74 -1.87 1.44 2.43
N TRP A 75 -2.39 2.57 2.91
CA TRP A 75 -1.80 3.90 2.67
C TRP A 75 -1.26 4.54 3.96
N GLY A 76 -2.04 4.54 5.03
CA GLY A 76 -1.67 5.18 6.30
C GLY A 76 -0.44 4.55 6.95
N PHE A 77 -0.46 3.23 7.16
CA PHE A 77 0.64 2.51 7.82
C PHE A 77 1.96 2.65 7.07
N PRO A 78 2.05 2.45 5.75
CA PRO A 78 3.31 2.63 5.04
C PRO A 78 3.87 4.04 5.17
N ALA A 79 3.01 5.07 5.16
CA ALA A 79 3.44 6.46 5.25
C ALA A 79 4.08 6.77 6.61
N LEU A 80 3.61 6.10 7.67
CA LEU A 80 4.04 6.31 9.05
C LEU A 80 5.14 5.35 9.50
N ALA A 81 5.21 4.12 8.97
CA ALA A 81 6.03 3.04 9.52
C ALA A 81 7.53 3.38 9.65
N LEU A 82 8.05 4.20 8.74
CA LEU A 82 9.47 4.62 8.74
C LEU A 82 9.66 6.07 9.20
N THR A 83 8.62 6.89 9.08
CA THR A 83 8.68 8.33 9.35
C THR A 83 8.29 8.66 10.79
N ARG A 84 7.26 7.97 11.30
CA ARG A 84 6.66 8.09 12.64
C ARG A 84 6.31 6.71 13.21
N PRO A 85 7.32 5.84 13.45
CA PRO A 85 7.08 4.51 14.01
C PRO A 85 6.41 4.54 15.39
N ASP A 86 6.54 5.65 16.11
CA ASP A 86 5.86 5.91 17.39
C ASP A 86 4.34 5.96 17.25
N ILE A 87 3.83 6.39 16.10
CA ILE A 87 2.40 6.43 15.76
C ILE A 87 1.99 5.17 15.00
N ALA A 88 2.80 4.74 14.02
CA ALA A 88 2.48 3.62 13.14
C ALA A 88 2.18 2.30 13.88
N LYS A 89 2.82 2.08 15.04
CA LYS A 89 2.61 0.89 15.87
C LYS A 89 1.18 0.75 16.42
N GLU A 90 0.41 1.84 16.48
CA GLU A 90 -0.96 1.84 16.99
C GLU A 90 -1.95 1.23 15.99
N GLN A 91 -1.67 1.27 14.69
CA GLN A 91 -2.53 0.67 13.65
C GLN A 91 -2.60 -0.88 13.72
N PRO A 92 -1.48 -1.62 13.77
CA PRO A 92 -1.54 -3.06 14.00
C PRO A 92 -2.08 -3.40 15.40
N LEU A 93 -1.82 -2.57 16.42
CA LEU A 93 -2.42 -2.76 17.75
C LEU A 93 -3.95 -2.69 17.69
N PHE A 94 -4.51 -1.67 17.04
CA PHE A 94 -5.95 -1.54 16.84
C PHE A 94 -6.55 -2.78 16.17
N ARG A 95 -5.95 -3.27 15.08
CA ARG A 95 -6.44 -4.48 14.40
C ARG A 95 -6.32 -5.73 15.28
N PHE A 96 -5.27 -5.85 16.10
CA PHE A 96 -5.08 -6.98 17.00
C PHE A 96 -6.08 -6.98 18.16
N ASP A 97 -6.31 -5.83 18.80
CA ASP A 97 -7.24 -5.72 19.94
C ASP A 97 -8.68 -6.05 19.51
N HIS A 98 -9.02 -5.79 18.25
CA HIS A 98 -10.32 -6.08 17.65
C HIS A 98 -10.41 -7.43 16.92
N ARG A 99 -9.41 -8.31 17.01
CA ARG A 99 -9.42 -9.63 16.34
C ARG A 99 -10.59 -10.51 16.78
N GLY A 100 -11.11 -10.33 18.00
CA GLY A 100 -12.32 -11.01 18.47
C GLY A 100 -13.53 -10.65 17.63
N ALA A 101 -13.72 -9.36 17.33
CA ALA A 101 -14.79 -8.90 16.45
C ALA A 101 -14.61 -9.42 15.01
N ALA A 102 -13.37 -9.51 14.50
CA ALA A 102 -13.12 -10.10 13.18
C ALA A 102 -13.54 -11.58 13.08
N LYS A 103 -13.42 -12.36 14.16
CA LYS A 103 -13.95 -13.73 14.25
C LYS A 103 -15.47 -13.76 14.25
N GLU A 104 -16.10 -12.86 15.00
CA GLU A 104 -17.57 -12.74 15.05
C GLU A 104 -18.15 -12.26 13.71
N ASN A 105 -17.48 -11.35 13.01
CA ASN A 105 -17.86 -10.94 11.66
C ASN A 105 -17.86 -12.14 10.70
N PHE A 106 -16.83 -12.99 10.76
CA PHE A 106 -16.79 -14.21 9.97
C PHE A 106 -17.95 -15.16 10.32
N LYS A 107 -18.25 -15.38 11.60
CA LYS A 107 -19.38 -16.23 12.03
C LYS A 107 -20.72 -15.71 11.53
N LYS A 108 -20.95 -14.40 11.60
CA LYS A 108 -22.16 -13.75 11.07
C LYS A 108 -22.26 -13.91 9.56
N TRP A 109 -21.16 -13.69 8.84
CA TRP A 109 -21.08 -13.89 7.40
C TRP A 109 -21.36 -15.35 7.02
N GLN A 110 -20.82 -16.31 7.79
CA GLN A 110 -21.11 -17.74 7.64
C GLN A 110 -22.59 -18.07 7.90
N ALA A 111 -23.17 -17.56 8.99
CA ALA A 111 -24.58 -17.79 9.34
C ALA A 111 -25.55 -17.20 8.30
N ALA A 112 -25.14 -16.14 7.58
CA ALA A 112 -25.89 -15.55 6.49
C ALA A 112 -25.85 -16.37 5.18
N GLY A 113 -25.34 -17.60 5.22
CA GLY A 113 -25.27 -18.50 4.07
C GLY A 113 -24.09 -18.24 3.14
N TYR A 114 -23.01 -17.65 3.66
CA TYR A 114 -21.77 -17.39 2.91
C TYR A 114 -22.01 -16.50 1.69
N PRO A 115 -22.56 -15.29 1.89
CA PRO A 115 -22.93 -14.47 0.77
C PRO A 115 -21.70 -14.22 -0.10
N VAL A 116 -21.81 -14.59 -1.37
CA VAL A 116 -20.88 -14.27 -2.45
C VAL A 116 -21.66 -13.55 -3.52
N ALA A 117 -21.14 -12.44 -4.00
CA ALA A 117 -21.87 -11.60 -4.94
C ALA A 117 -22.19 -12.38 -6.22
N ASN A 118 -23.44 -12.25 -6.69
CA ASN A 118 -23.93 -12.86 -7.94
C ASN A 118 -23.79 -14.39 -8.04
N LYS A 119 -23.66 -15.11 -6.91
CA LYS A 119 -23.60 -16.58 -6.88
C LYS A 119 -24.58 -17.17 -5.87
N GLY A 120 -25.06 -18.38 -6.17
CA GLY A 120 -26.05 -19.07 -5.35
C GLY A 120 -25.52 -19.43 -3.95
N HIS A 121 -24.45 -20.24 -3.87
CA HIS A 121 -23.82 -20.66 -2.62
C HIS A 121 -22.32 -20.94 -2.82
N HIS A 122 -21.49 -20.51 -1.88
CA HIS A 122 -20.09 -20.95 -1.78
C HIS A 122 -20.00 -22.28 -1.03
N MET A 123 -19.19 -23.21 -1.53
CA MET A 123 -18.88 -24.46 -0.85
C MET A 123 -17.38 -24.53 -0.59
N PRO A 124 -16.93 -24.43 0.67
CA PRO A 124 -15.52 -24.53 1.01
C PRO A 124 -14.92 -25.85 0.55
N LEU A 125 -13.68 -25.79 0.09
CA LEU A 125 -12.90 -26.96 -0.28
C LEU A 125 -12.34 -27.62 1.00
N PRO A 126 -12.80 -28.83 1.39
CA PRO A 126 -12.38 -29.45 2.65
C PRO A 126 -10.87 -29.62 2.76
N GLU A 127 -10.19 -29.88 1.64
CA GLU A 127 -8.73 -30.00 1.59
C GLU A 127 -8.00 -28.70 1.92
N LEU A 128 -8.58 -27.53 1.60
CA LEU A 128 -8.00 -26.23 1.93
C LEU A 128 -8.33 -25.83 3.36
N VAL A 129 -9.57 -26.06 3.81
CA VAL A 129 -9.98 -25.82 5.20
C VAL A 129 -9.11 -26.63 6.17
N ALA A 130 -8.78 -27.88 5.82
CA ALA A 130 -7.91 -28.72 6.63
C ALA A 130 -6.49 -28.12 6.81
N LEU A 131 -5.97 -27.37 5.83
CA LEU A 131 -4.66 -26.71 5.93
C LEU A 131 -4.62 -25.64 7.03
N ALA A 132 -5.78 -25.06 7.39
CA ALA A 132 -5.86 -24.10 8.47
C ALA A 132 -5.59 -24.72 9.85
N GLY A 133 -5.60 -26.05 9.98
CA GLY A 133 -5.21 -26.75 11.21
C GLY A 133 -6.07 -26.40 12.42
N GLY A 134 -7.34 -26.07 12.22
CA GLY A 134 -8.27 -25.68 13.28
C GLY A 134 -8.16 -24.23 13.74
N ILE A 135 -7.35 -23.40 13.07
CA ILE A 135 -7.32 -21.95 13.31
C ILE A 135 -8.67 -21.34 12.92
N GLU A 136 -9.25 -20.57 13.85
CA GLU A 136 -10.51 -19.86 13.63
C GLU A 136 -10.30 -18.72 12.60
N PRO A 137 -11.09 -18.66 11.51
CA PRO A 137 -11.00 -17.59 10.53
C PRO A 137 -11.28 -16.20 11.11
N MET A 138 -10.55 -15.20 10.62
CA MET A 138 -10.77 -13.79 10.93
C MET A 138 -11.14 -13.04 9.65
N MET A 139 -12.28 -12.34 9.67
CA MET A 139 -12.73 -11.47 8.60
C MET A 139 -12.82 -10.04 9.13
N TYR A 140 -11.88 -9.20 8.70
CA TYR A 140 -11.87 -7.79 9.12
C TYR A 140 -12.90 -6.97 8.35
N PRO A 141 -13.56 -6.01 9.02
CA PRO A 141 -14.65 -5.23 8.44
C PRO A 141 -14.13 -4.19 7.43
N TRP A 142 -14.99 -3.83 6.48
CA TRP A 142 -14.76 -2.72 5.55
C TRP A 142 -14.65 -1.39 6.28
N GLU A 143 -15.56 -1.17 7.24
CA GLU A 143 -15.72 0.09 7.96
C GLU A 143 -15.98 -0.19 9.45
N THR A 144 -15.19 0.40 10.35
CA THR A 144 -15.34 0.11 11.79
C THR A 144 -14.75 1.16 12.75
N VAL A 145 -15.25 1.20 13.99
CA VAL A 145 -14.59 1.89 15.12
C VAL A 145 -14.12 0.94 16.22
N ASP A 146 -14.73 -0.24 16.32
CA ASP A 146 -14.57 -1.21 17.41
C ASP A 146 -14.36 -2.66 16.90
N GLY A 147 -14.00 -2.80 15.63
CA GLY A 147 -13.85 -4.08 14.95
C GLY A 147 -15.12 -4.71 14.41
N THR A 148 -16.30 -4.24 14.80
CA THR A 148 -17.56 -4.73 14.22
C THR A 148 -17.76 -4.12 12.83
N GLU A 149 -18.34 -4.88 11.90
CA GLU A 149 -18.73 -4.34 10.59
C GLU A 149 -19.87 -3.35 10.75
N LEU A 150 -19.62 -2.09 10.37
CA LEU A 150 -20.58 -0.98 10.49
C LEU A 150 -21.07 -0.45 9.15
N THR A 151 -20.52 -0.93 8.04
CA THR A 151 -20.86 -0.41 6.73
C THR A 151 -22.36 -0.62 6.41
N PRO A 152 -23.08 0.43 5.98
CA PRO A 152 -24.46 0.29 5.52
C PRO A 152 -24.54 -0.24 4.07
N ASN A 153 -23.43 -0.23 3.34
CA ASN A 153 -23.38 -0.68 1.95
C ASN A 153 -23.34 -2.22 1.89
N PRO A 154 -24.33 -2.90 1.30
CA PRO A 154 -24.36 -4.36 1.26
C PRO A 154 -23.27 -5.00 0.37
N ASP A 155 -22.64 -4.24 -0.53
CA ASP A 155 -21.64 -4.77 -1.48
C ASP A 155 -20.24 -4.86 -0.88
N THR A 156 -19.94 -4.06 0.15
CA THR A 156 -18.61 -3.99 0.77
C THR A 156 -18.23 -5.27 1.51
N LYS A 157 -19.20 -6.08 1.94
CA LYS A 157 -18.96 -7.41 2.53
C LYS A 157 -18.28 -8.39 1.56
N TYR A 158 -18.22 -8.07 0.26
CA TYR A 158 -17.52 -8.85 -0.77
C TYR A 158 -16.12 -8.31 -1.07
N GLN A 159 -15.69 -7.21 -0.44
CA GLN A 159 -14.33 -6.65 -0.56
C GLN A 159 -13.34 -7.40 0.33
N HIS A 160 -13.05 -8.63 -0.04
CA HIS A 160 -12.22 -9.52 0.79
C HIS A 160 -10.73 -9.14 0.84
N HIS A 161 -10.29 -8.15 0.06
CA HIS A 161 -8.90 -7.67 0.09
C HIS A 161 -8.56 -6.95 1.40
N VAL A 162 -9.55 -6.41 2.13
CA VAL A 162 -9.32 -5.79 3.45
C VAL A 162 -8.66 -6.73 4.45
N THR A 163 -9.15 -7.97 4.54
CA THR A 163 -8.62 -8.97 5.49
C THR A 163 -7.14 -9.30 5.22
N GLY A 164 -6.76 -9.36 3.95
CA GLY A 164 -5.38 -9.57 3.55
C GLY A 164 -4.51 -8.33 3.74
N GLY A 165 -5.08 -7.12 3.62
CA GLY A 165 -4.39 -5.86 3.90
C GLY A 165 -3.94 -5.78 5.35
N VAL A 166 -4.80 -6.21 6.28
CA VAL A 166 -4.45 -6.33 7.71
C VAL A 166 -3.32 -7.34 7.92
N ALA A 167 -3.39 -8.53 7.31
CA ALA A 167 -2.33 -9.53 7.42
C ALA A 167 -0.99 -9.02 6.86
N TRP A 168 -1.03 -8.28 5.75
CA TRP A 168 0.14 -7.63 5.16
C TRP A 168 0.75 -6.60 6.10
N MET A 169 -0.07 -5.70 6.66
CA MET A 169 0.39 -4.71 7.64
C MET A 169 1.03 -5.37 8.85
N MET A 170 0.42 -6.42 9.42
CA MET A 170 0.96 -7.16 10.56
C MET A 170 2.37 -7.68 10.27
N HIS A 171 2.57 -8.31 9.11
CA HIS A 171 3.88 -8.83 8.72
C HIS A 171 4.92 -7.72 8.57
N ARG A 172 4.58 -6.60 7.92
CA ARG A 172 5.49 -5.45 7.79
C ARG A 172 5.80 -4.82 9.14
N ALA A 173 4.82 -4.72 10.03
CA ALA A 173 5.02 -4.22 11.39
C ALA A 173 5.97 -5.12 12.20
N ILE A 174 5.85 -6.44 12.09
CA ILE A 174 6.81 -7.39 12.71
C ILE A 174 8.22 -7.16 12.15
N GLN A 175 8.38 -7.10 10.83
CA GLN A 175 9.70 -6.92 10.21
C GLN A 175 10.39 -5.63 10.64
N LEU A 176 9.62 -4.56 10.83
CA LEU A 176 10.09 -3.25 11.26
C LEU A 176 10.22 -3.11 12.79
N GLY A 177 9.89 -4.14 13.56
CA GLY A 177 9.94 -4.11 15.02
C GLY A 177 8.88 -3.22 15.67
N LEU A 178 7.78 -2.97 14.97
CA LEU A 178 6.66 -2.15 15.42
C LEU A 178 5.55 -2.98 16.07
N PHE A 179 5.59 -4.31 15.95
CA PHE A 179 4.59 -5.19 16.52
C PHE A 179 5.18 -6.52 16.98
N ASP A 180 4.55 -7.12 18.00
CA ASP A 180 4.97 -8.41 18.52
C ASP A 180 4.75 -9.53 17.49
N LYS A 181 5.76 -10.38 17.33
CA LYS A 181 5.76 -11.46 16.34
C LYS A 181 4.64 -12.47 16.58
N ALA A 182 4.48 -12.95 17.82
CA ALA A 182 3.51 -14.01 18.12
C ALA A 182 2.07 -13.49 17.93
N ARG A 183 1.80 -12.26 18.39
CA ARG A 183 0.52 -11.58 18.20
C ARG A 183 0.20 -11.32 16.73
N GLY A 184 1.17 -10.84 15.94
CA GLY A 184 0.95 -10.62 14.52
C GLY A 184 0.78 -11.93 13.73
N GLU A 185 1.53 -12.99 14.08
CA GLU A 185 1.35 -14.31 13.48
C GLU A 185 -0.02 -14.95 13.79
N GLU A 186 -0.61 -14.67 14.96
CA GLU A 186 -2.00 -15.07 15.28
C GLU A 186 -2.98 -14.48 14.26
N VAL A 187 -2.87 -13.17 14.00
CA VAL A 187 -3.74 -12.47 13.05
C VAL A 187 -3.50 -12.96 11.62
N ILE A 188 -2.24 -13.08 11.19
CA ILE A 188 -1.90 -13.57 9.84
C ILE A 188 -2.49 -14.96 9.60
N LYS A 189 -2.41 -15.88 10.58
CA LYS A 189 -3.00 -17.22 10.47
C LYS A 189 -4.52 -17.19 10.44
N GLY A 190 -5.17 -16.33 11.22
CA GLY A 190 -6.62 -16.12 11.20
C GLY A 190 -7.12 -15.61 9.84
N CYS A 191 -6.44 -14.61 9.26
CA CYS A 191 -6.73 -14.12 7.91
C CYS A 191 -6.48 -15.20 6.84
N ALA A 192 -5.40 -15.98 6.98
CA ALA A 192 -5.11 -17.08 6.07
C ALA A 192 -6.18 -18.19 6.15
N ALA A 193 -6.68 -18.50 7.34
CA ALA A 193 -7.77 -19.45 7.54
C ALA A 193 -9.07 -18.97 6.88
N PHE A 194 -9.37 -17.66 6.92
CA PHE A 194 -10.47 -17.07 6.15
C PHE A 194 -10.30 -17.31 4.64
N TYR A 195 -9.12 -17.03 4.08
CA TYR A 195 -8.91 -17.27 2.64
C TYR A 195 -8.98 -18.75 2.28
N LEU A 196 -8.39 -19.66 3.06
CA LEU A 196 -8.49 -21.10 2.83
C LEU A 196 -9.94 -21.60 2.84
N TRP A 197 -10.77 -21.02 3.71
CA TRP A 197 -12.20 -21.28 3.74
C TRP A 197 -12.91 -20.74 2.49
N ARG A 198 -12.48 -19.55 2.04
CA ARG A 198 -13.15 -18.78 0.97
C ARG A 198 -12.77 -19.20 -0.45
N LEU A 199 -11.64 -19.85 -0.68
CA LEU A 199 -11.18 -20.19 -2.02
C LEU A 199 -12.10 -21.18 -2.75
N ASP A 200 -12.30 -20.92 -4.04
CA ASP A 200 -12.99 -21.80 -4.98
C ASP A 200 -12.00 -22.51 -5.91
N ARG A 201 -12.43 -23.63 -6.50
CA ARG A 201 -11.70 -24.29 -7.58
C ARG A 201 -12.18 -23.80 -8.94
N ASN A 202 -11.25 -23.33 -9.77
CA ASN A 202 -11.49 -22.95 -11.16
C ASN A 202 -11.56 -24.17 -12.10
N PRO A 203 -12.21 -24.06 -13.28
CA PRO A 203 -12.31 -25.19 -14.21
C PRO A 203 -10.95 -25.66 -14.73
N ASP A 204 -9.95 -24.78 -14.76
CA ASP A 204 -8.56 -25.08 -15.12
C ASP A 204 -7.75 -25.72 -13.98
N GLY A 205 -8.37 -26.00 -12.84
CA GLY A 205 -7.75 -26.60 -11.66
C GLY A 205 -7.00 -25.63 -10.75
N THR A 206 -6.92 -24.34 -11.10
CA THR A 206 -6.39 -23.30 -10.21
C THR A 206 -7.36 -22.98 -9.07
N PHE A 207 -6.87 -22.32 -8.02
CA PHE A 207 -7.70 -21.77 -6.95
C PHE A 207 -7.93 -20.27 -7.17
N GLY A 208 -9.03 -19.73 -6.68
CA GLY A 208 -9.21 -18.28 -6.65
C GLY A 208 -10.50 -17.85 -5.98
N LEU A 209 -10.64 -16.54 -5.78
CA LEU A 209 -11.80 -15.93 -5.13
C LEU A 209 -12.79 -15.47 -6.20
N ARG A 210 -14.03 -15.95 -6.11
CA ARG A 210 -15.09 -15.65 -7.06
C ARG A 210 -16.12 -14.69 -6.50
N GLY A 211 -16.76 -13.84 -7.29
CA GLY A 211 -17.81 -12.93 -6.82
C GLY A 211 -17.32 -12.01 -5.68
N VAL A 212 -16.14 -11.44 -5.87
CA VAL A 212 -15.55 -10.42 -4.98
C VAL A 212 -15.72 -9.05 -5.60
N VAL A 213 -15.83 -8.01 -4.77
CA VAL A 213 -15.74 -6.63 -5.25
C VAL A 213 -14.26 -6.26 -5.35
N SER A 214 -13.84 -5.86 -6.55
CA SER A 214 -12.48 -5.41 -6.85
C SER A 214 -12.14 -4.14 -6.05
N PRO A 215 -10.86 -3.86 -5.75
CA PRO A 215 -10.43 -2.55 -5.26
C PRO A 215 -10.84 -1.38 -6.15
N ASP A 216 -11.19 -1.60 -7.43
CA ASP A 216 -11.78 -0.55 -8.26
C ASP A 216 -13.22 -0.18 -7.87
N GLU A 217 -13.88 -0.98 -7.03
CA GLU A 217 -15.23 -0.79 -6.47
C GLU A 217 -16.38 -0.61 -7.48
N TRP A 218 -16.11 -0.58 -8.79
CA TRP A 218 -17.13 -0.52 -9.83
C TRP A 218 -17.54 -1.90 -10.31
N HIS A 219 -16.69 -2.92 -10.05
CA HIS A 219 -16.91 -4.25 -10.57
C HIS A 219 -16.91 -5.31 -9.45
N THR A 220 -17.97 -6.13 -9.49
CA THR A 220 -18.00 -7.44 -8.83
C THR A 220 -17.53 -8.49 -9.84
N VAL A 221 -16.48 -9.22 -9.51
CA VAL A 221 -15.72 -10.02 -10.47
C VAL A 221 -15.26 -11.35 -9.88
N ASP A 222 -14.86 -12.24 -10.78
CA ASP A 222 -14.12 -13.45 -10.42
C ASP A 222 -12.61 -13.21 -10.58
N ASN A 223 -11.83 -13.77 -9.66
CA ASN A 223 -10.38 -13.81 -9.71
C ASN A 223 -9.72 -12.43 -9.86
N ASP A 224 -10.17 -11.44 -9.08
CA ASP A 224 -9.48 -10.16 -8.94
C ASP A 224 -8.00 -10.37 -8.58
N LEU A 225 -7.11 -9.74 -9.34
CA LEU A 225 -5.66 -9.95 -9.27
C LEU A 225 -5.12 -9.60 -7.89
N TYR A 226 -5.47 -8.42 -7.39
CA TYR A 226 -4.95 -7.96 -6.10
C TYR A 226 -5.47 -8.83 -4.96
N THR A 227 -6.77 -9.12 -4.95
CA THR A 227 -7.39 -9.95 -3.92
C THR A 227 -6.82 -11.37 -3.93
N ASN A 228 -6.67 -12.00 -5.11
CA ASN A 228 -6.07 -13.33 -5.21
C ASN A 228 -4.58 -13.33 -4.83
N ALA A 229 -3.81 -12.31 -5.26
CA ALA A 229 -2.40 -12.17 -4.90
C ALA A 229 -2.22 -12.00 -3.39
N LEU A 230 -3.07 -11.20 -2.77
CA LEU A 230 -3.05 -10.96 -1.33
C LEU A 230 -3.44 -12.20 -0.53
N ALA A 231 -4.43 -12.97 -1.01
CA ALA A 231 -4.80 -14.26 -0.44
C ALA A 231 -3.67 -15.28 -0.54
N ASP A 232 -3.06 -15.44 -1.72
CA ASP A 232 -1.92 -16.34 -1.92
C ASP A 232 -0.73 -15.94 -1.04
N TRP A 233 -0.39 -14.65 -1.01
CA TRP A 233 0.67 -14.13 -0.17
C TRP A 233 0.41 -14.39 1.31
N THR A 234 -0.83 -14.18 1.79
CA THR A 234 -1.23 -14.39 3.19
C THR A 234 -1.12 -15.86 3.60
N ILE A 235 -1.60 -16.77 2.74
CA ILE A 235 -1.55 -18.22 2.98
C ILE A 235 -0.09 -18.71 2.98
N ARG A 236 0.74 -18.28 2.03
CA ARG A 236 2.16 -18.62 1.99
C ARG A 236 2.93 -18.08 3.20
N ARG A 237 2.57 -16.90 3.72
CA ARG A 237 3.16 -16.38 4.97
C ARG A 237 2.77 -17.22 6.19
N ALA A 238 1.51 -17.63 6.29
CA ALA A 238 1.03 -18.42 7.43
C ALA A 238 1.54 -19.87 7.43
N TYR A 239 1.64 -20.50 6.26
CA TYR A 239 1.81 -21.95 6.14
C TYR A 239 3.01 -22.37 5.26
N GLY A 240 3.77 -21.41 4.72
CA GLY A 240 4.97 -21.63 3.92
C GLY A 240 4.75 -21.65 2.40
N GLU A 241 5.83 -21.45 1.63
CA GLU A 241 5.78 -21.34 0.16
C GLU A 241 5.28 -22.61 -0.56
N LYS A 242 5.43 -23.78 0.06
CA LYS A 242 5.01 -25.09 -0.50
C LYS A 242 3.65 -25.56 0.04
N VAL A 243 2.83 -24.64 0.54
CA VAL A 243 1.51 -24.93 1.14
C VAL A 243 0.55 -25.62 0.18
N TRP A 244 0.61 -25.31 -1.11
CA TRP A 244 -0.33 -25.83 -2.10
C TRP A 244 -0.02 -27.29 -2.44
N PRO A 245 -0.88 -28.26 -2.09
CA PRO A 245 -0.60 -29.68 -2.35
C PRO A 245 -0.72 -30.03 -3.84
N ARG A 246 -1.71 -29.43 -4.53
CA ARG A 246 -1.92 -29.50 -5.99
C ARG A 246 -2.64 -28.24 -6.46
N GLY A 247 -2.25 -27.71 -7.61
CA GLY A 247 -2.79 -26.45 -8.15
C GLY A 247 -1.99 -25.23 -7.71
N ARG A 248 -2.47 -24.05 -8.10
CA ARG A 248 -1.87 -22.74 -7.76
C ARG A 248 -2.96 -21.68 -7.74
N MET A 249 -2.66 -20.52 -7.17
CA MET A 249 -3.55 -19.36 -7.26
C MET A 249 -3.73 -18.90 -8.72
N ARG A 250 -4.94 -18.50 -9.08
CA ARG A 250 -5.29 -17.89 -10.36
C ARG A 250 -4.88 -16.42 -10.35
N PHE A 251 -3.98 -16.05 -11.25
CA PHE A 251 -3.71 -14.65 -11.59
C PHE A 251 -4.20 -14.40 -13.02
N PRO A 252 -5.21 -13.54 -13.22
CA PRO A 252 -5.81 -13.30 -14.54
C PRO A 252 -4.79 -12.64 -15.47
N LYS A 253 -4.88 -12.90 -16.78
CA LYS A 253 -3.93 -12.41 -17.80
C LYS A 253 -4.62 -11.61 -18.89
N ARG A 254 -3.98 -10.52 -19.35
CA ARG A 254 -4.40 -9.65 -20.47
C ARG A 254 -3.16 -9.13 -21.21
N GLY A 255 -3.15 -9.28 -22.53
CA GLY A 255 -2.12 -8.65 -23.38
C GLY A 255 -0.67 -9.01 -23.04
N GLY A 256 -0.41 -10.24 -22.58
CA GLY A 256 0.93 -10.69 -22.18
C GLY A 256 1.32 -10.39 -20.73
N THR A 257 0.55 -9.60 -20.00
CA THR A 257 0.72 -9.32 -18.56
C THR A 257 -0.52 -9.73 -17.77
N PHE A 258 -0.64 -9.29 -16.52
CA PHE A 258 -1.79 -9.54 -15.66
C PHE A 258 -2.97 -8.59 -15.98
N ALA A 259 -4.18 -9.13 -15.91
CA ALA A 259 -5.42 -8.36 -15.99
C ALA A 259 -5.89 -7.95 -14.58
N THR A 260 -6.88 -7.06 -14.45
CA THR A 260 -7.38 -6.70 -13.10
C THR A 260 -8.21 -7.85 -12.54
N PHE A 261 -8.97 -8.54 -13.37
CA PHE A 261 -9.79 -9.71 -13.02
C PHE A 261 -10.02 -10.57 -14.26
N ASP A 262 -10.62 -11.76 -14.12
CA ASP A 262 -10.93 -12.61 -15.27
C ASP A 262 -11.90 -11.90 -16.23
N GLY A 263 -11.56 -11.89 -17.52
CA GLY A 263 -12.38 -11.24 -18.55
C GLY A 263 -12.29 -9.72 -18.61
N ASP A 264 -11.33 -9.09 -17.91
CA ASP A 264 -11.16 -7.64 -17.91
C ASP A 264 -10.87 -7.08 -19.31
N THR A 265 -11.86 -6.39 -19.88
CA THR A 265 -11.76 -5.62 -21.13
C THR A 265 -11.83 -4.12 -20.92
N TYR A 266 -11.89 -3.64 -19.67
CA TYR A 266 -12.13 -2.24 -19.37
C TYR A 266 -10.93 -1.36 -19.71
N THR A 267 -11.21 -0.07 -19.91
CA THR A 267 -10.20 0.96 -20.22
C THR A 267 -10.11 2.02 -19.13
N THR A 268 -11.02 2.00 -18.16
CA THR A 268 -11.09 2.97 -17.06
C THR A 268 -11.46 2.26 -15.77
N TYR A 269 -10.81 2.63 -14.67
CA TYR A 269 -11.03 2.11 -13.31
C TYR A 269 -11.27 3.28 -12.36
N LYS A 270 -11.96 3.05 -11.24
CA LYS A 270 -12.16 4.10 -10.22
C LYS A 270 -10.83 4.58 -9.63
N GLN A 271 -9.97 3.62 -9.29
CA GLN A 271 -8.70 3.81 -8.57
C GLN A 271 -7.72 2.67 -8.88
N ALA A 272 -6.52 2.71 -8.29
CA ALA A 272 -5.53 1.64 -8.43
C ALA A 272 -6.09 0.31 -7.89
N ALA A 273 -5.99 -0.75 -8.70
CA ALA A 273 -6.39 -2.11 -8.32
C ALA A 273 -5.26 -3.10 -8.64
N ALA A 274 -5.01 -3.39 -9.92
CA ALA A 274 -3.99 -4.35 -10.33
C ALA A 274 -2.57 -3.98 -9.86
N LEU A 275 -2.20 -2.70 -9.91
CA LEU A 275 -0.88 -2.22 -9.47
C LEU A 275 -0.66 -2.33 -7.94
N LEU A 276 -1.73 -2.51 -7.15
CA LEU A 276 -1.59 -2.78 -5.71
C LEU A 276 -0.84 -4.09 -5.44
N ALA A 277 -0.86 -5.04 -6.38
CA ALA A 277 -0.09 -6.28 -6.31
C ALA A 277 1.44 -6.06 -6.47
N VAL A 278 1.84 -4.95 -7.12
CA VAL A 278 3.23 -4.52 -7.26
C VAL A 278 3.64 -3.67 -6.05
N PHE A 279 2.83 -2.68 -5.68
CA PHE A 279 3.00 -1.88 -4.47
C PHE A 279 1.62 -1.53 -3.88
N PRO A 280 1.35 -1.83 -2.59
CA PRO A 280 2.35 -2.16 -1.58
C PRO A 280 2.64 -3.67 -1.39
N LEU A 281 1.86 -4.56 -1.99
CA LEU A 281 1.98 -6.01 -1.72
C LEU A 281 3.36 -6.58 -2.05
N GLN A 282 3.92 -6.21 -3.21
CA GLN A 282 5.17 -6.76 -3.75
C GLN A 282 5.12 -8.29 -3.94
N HIS A 283 4.06 -8.79 -4.59
CA HIS A 283 3.92 -10.23 -4.79
C HIS A 283 5.04 -10.77 -5.69
N PRO A 284 5.82 -11.79 -5.26
CA PRO A 284 7.02 -12.23 -5.97
C PRO A 284 6.73 -12.77 -7.37
N ASP A 285 5.56 -13.39 -7.58
CA ASP A 285 5.17 -13.92 -8.89
C ASP A 285 4.60 -12.84 -9.85
N ILE A 286 4.40 -11.60 -9.37
CA ILE A 286 3.78 -10.50 -10.14
C ILE A 286 4.77 -9.37 -10.41
N VAL A 287 5.61 -9.02 -9.43
CA VAL A 287 6.63 -7.95 -9.54
C VAL A 287 7.50 -8.04 -10.81
N PRO A 288 7.88 -9.24 -11.34
CA PRO A 288 8.59 -9.32 -12.61
C PRO A 288 7.88 -8.65 -13.80
N ASP A 289 6.55 -8.61 -13.82
CA ASP A 289 5.74 -8.01 -14.91
C ASP A 289 5.47 -6.49 -14.69
N SER A 290 6.05 -5.87 -13.65
CA SER A 290 5.75 -4.49 -13.23
C SER A 290 5.79 -3.47 -14.37
N ARG A 291 6.77 -3.58 -15.29
CA ARG A 291 6.91 -2.65 -16.42
C ARG A 291 5.72 -2.72 -17.38
N GLU A 292 5.27 -3.93 -17.72
CA GLU A 292 4.14 -4.10 -18.63
C GLU A 292 2.81 -3.81 -17.92
N MET A 293 2.68 -4.15 -16.63
CA MET A 293 1.52 -3.75 -15.84
C MET A 293 1.39 -2.23 -15.78
N TYR A 294 2.49 -1.53 -15.48
CA TYR A 294 2.51 -0.07 -15.46
C TYR A 294 2.10 0.52 -16.81
N ARG A 295 2.64 0.00 -17.92
CA ARG A 295 2.22 0.41 -19.28
C ARG A 295 0.74 0.18 -19.54
N LEU A 296 0.18 -0.92 -19.02
CA LEU A 296 -1.22 -1.28 -19.21
C LEU A 296 -2.17 -0.39 -18.40
N TYR A 297 -1.81 -0.02 -17.17
CA TYR A 297 -2.74 0.61 -16.22
C TYR A 297 -2.56 2.11 -16.04
N ARG A 298 -1.35 2.65 -16.23
CA ARG A 298 -1.08 4.09 -16.06
C ARG A 298 -2.04 4.92 -16.91
N GLY A 299 -2.64 5.93 -16.29
CA GLY A 299 -3.55 6.86 -16.96
C GLY A 299 -4.95 6.30 -17.26
N ARG A 300 -5.32 5.15 -16.69
CA ARG A 300 -6.66 4.55 -16.82
C ARG A 300 -7.54 4.77 -15.59
N TYR A 301 -7.23 5.74 -14.74
CA TYR A 301 -8.09 6.09 -13.62
C TYR A 301 -9.14 7.11 -14.01
N SER A 302 -10.29 7.05 -13.35
CA SER A 302 -11.34 8.04 -13.49
C SER A 302 -10.83 9.43 -13.13
N LYS A 303 -11.17 10.44 -13.92
CA LYS A 303 -10.87 11.86 -13.61
C LYS A 303 -11.62 12.36 -12.37
N THR A 304 -12.62 11.62 -11.90
CA THR A 304 -13.35 11.91 -10.67
C THR A 304 -13.11 10.82 -9.61
N GLY A 305 -12.06 10.01 -9.79
CA GLY A 305 -11.64 9.01 -8.82
C GLY A 305 -10.90 9.63 -7.63
N PRO A 306 -10.71 8.85 -6.55
CA PRO A 306 -10.10 9.37 -5.34
C PRO A 306 -8.59 9.58 -5.46
N ALA A 307 -8.07 10.49 -4.66
CA ALA A 307 -6.70 11.01 -4.68
C ALA A 307 -5.63 10.04 -4.13
N MET A 308 -5.66 8.77 -4.53
CA MET A 308 -4.78 7.72 -3.97
C MET A 308 -4.11 6.84 -5.03
N ALA A 309 -4.60 6.90 -6.28
CA ALA A 309 -4.21 5.98 -7.34
C ALA A 309 -2.86 6.31 -7.98
N ASN A 310 -2.66 7.56 -8.42
CA ASN A 310 -1.45 7.96 -9.15
C ASN A 310 -0.17 7.92 -8.30
N ALA A 311 -0.29 7.98 -6.97
CA ALA A 311 0.85 7.78 -6.09
C ALA A 311 1.41 6.34 -6.19
N ILE A 312 0.55 5.34 -6.41
CA ILE A 312 0.98 3.95 -6.66
C ILE A 312 1.76 3.88 -7.98
N ASP A 313 1.24 4.52 -9.04
CA ASP A 313 1.92 4.60 -10.34
C ASP A 313 3.31 5.22 -10.19
N SER A 314 3.45 6.30 -9.41
CA SER A 314 4.73 6.95 -9.11
C SER A 314 5.74 6.01 -8.45
N VAL A 315 5.33 5.26 -7.42
CA VAL A 315 6.20 4.26 -6.78
C VAL A 315 6.63 3.19 -7.77
N VAL A 316 5.70 2.66 -8.57
CA VAL A 316 5.98 1.63 -9.57
C VAL A 316 6.96 2.15 -10.63
N ALA A 317 6.77 3.38 -11.11
CA ALA A 317 7.67 4.04 -12.06
C ALA A 317 9.10 4.17 -11.51
N CYS A 318 9.27 4.55 -10.24
CA CYS A 318 10.58 4.55 -9.58
C CYS A 318 11.22 3.16 -9.57
N ARG A 319 10.46 2.12 -9.23
CA ARG A 319 10.96 0.72 -9.16
C ARG A 319 11.42 0.19 -10.51
N ILE A 320 10.72 0.53 -11.59
CA ILE A 320 11.08 0.13 -12.96
C ILE A 320 12.10 1.08 -13.63
N GLY A 321 12.63 2.06 -12.88
CA GLY A 321 13.67 2.97 -13.35
C GLY A 321 13.19 4.00 -14.36
N GLN A 322 11.98 4.54 -14.18
CA GLN A 322 11.39 5.62 -14.99
C GLN A 322 11.13 6.87 -14.13
N PRO A 323 12.19 7.56 -13.65
CA PRO A 323 12.05 8.67 -12.70
C PRO A 323 11.24 9.86 -13.23
N GLU A 324 11.33 10.15 -14.53
CA GLU A 324 10.58 11.25 -15.15
C GLU A 324 9.08 10.96 -15.15
N MET A 325 8.69 9.71 -15.45
CA MET A 325 7.29 9.33 -15.37
C MET A 325 6.81 9.24 -13.91
N ALA A 326 7.68 8.80 -13.00
CA ALA A 326 7.38 8.78 -11.57
C ALA A 326 7.07 10.19 -11.04
N TRP A 327 7.79 11.20 -11.56
CA TRP A 327 7.56 12.60 -11.25
C TRP A 327 6.19 13.08 -11.75
N GLU A 328 5.86 12.82 -13.02
CA GLU A 328 4.54 13.15 -13.58
C GLU A 328 3.41 12.50 -12.78
N ASP A 329 3.55 11.23 -12.41
CA ASP A 329 2.54 10.50 -11.65
C ASP A 329 2.43 11.00 -10.21
N TRP A 330 3.53 11.44 -9.62
CA TRP A 330 3.50 12.06 -8.30
C TRP A 330 2.74 13.38 -8.33
N LEU A 331 3.00 14.27 -9.29
CA LEU A 331 2.23 15.50 -9.47
C LEU A 331 0.74 15.21 -9.69
N ALA A 332 0.42 14.24 -10.57
CA ALA A 332 -0.96 13.82 -10.83
C ALA A 332 -1.67 13.24 -9.58
N SER A 333 -0.93 12.79 -8.58
CA SER A 333 -1.48 12.24 -7.33
C SER A 333 -2.05 13.29 -6.39
N TRP A 334 -1.68 14.57 -6.56
CA TRP A 334 -2.06 15.61 -5.60
C TRP A 334 -2.46 16.94 -6.24
N GLU A 335 -1.90 17.34 -7.39
CA GLU A 335 -2.21 18.64 -8.03
C GLU A 335 -3.71 18.82 -8.34
N PRO A 336 -4.44 17.80 -8.84
CA PRO A 336 -5.88 17.96 -9.07
C PRO A 336 -6.72 18.06 -7.79
N TYR A 337 -6.12 17.74 -6.64
CA TYR A 337 -6.81 17.49 -5.37
C TYR A 337 -6.46 18.53 -4.30
N SER A 338 -5.52 19.43 -4.56
CA SER A 338 -5.03 20.38 -3.56
C SER A 338 -4.48 21.62 -4.23
N ASP A 339 -4.93 22.78 -3.76
CA ASP A 339 -4.32 24.08 -4.09
C ASP A 339 -3.23 24.45 -3.06
N SER A 340 -3.26 23.84 -1.86
CA SER A 340 -2.26 23.96 -0.79
C SER A 340 -2.17 22.64 -0.03
N LEU A 341 -1.11 21.85 -0.25
CA LEU A 341 -0.98 20.51 0.34
C LEU A 341 -0.92 20.49 1.87
N GLU A 342 -0.57 21.62 2.47
CA GLU A 342 -0.48 21.79 3.92
C GLU A 342 -1.86 21.96 4.56
N ASP A 343 -2.77 22.64 3.84
CA ASP A 343 -4.07 23.09 4.35
C ASP A 343 -5.24 22.28 3.80
N GLU A 344 -5.09 21.74 2.59
CA GLU A 344 -6.16 21.11 1.83
C GLU A 344 -5.67 19.86 1.10
N PHE A 345 -6.46 18.80 1.16
CA PHE A 345 -6.30 17.63 0.32
C PHE A 345 -7.68 17.03 0.09
N ARG A 346 -8.21 17.08 -1.13
CA ARG A 346 -9.58 16.65 -1.45
C ARG A 346 -9.59 15.15 -1.79
N GLU A 347 -10.69 14.45 -1.47
CA GLU A 347 -10.86 13.06 -1.90
C GLU A 347 -10.95 12.97 -3.43
N THR A 348 -11.79 13.78 -4.05
CA THR A 348 -11.92 13.89 -5.51
C THR A 348 -11.61 15.33 -5.94
N PRO A 349 -11.34 15.62 -7.22
CA PRO A 349 -10.99 16.97 -7.64
C PRO A 349 -12.07 18.04 -7.39
N LYS A 350 -13.30 17.61 -7.04
CA LYS A 350 -14.45 18.49 -6.82
C LYS A 350 -15.03 18.44 -5.40
N SER A 351 -14.53 17.59 -4.52
CA SER A 351 -15.06 17.48 -3.14
C SER A 351 -14.48 18.58 -2.26
N ASP A 352 -15.25 19.09 -1.29
CA ASP A 352 -14.78 20.03 -0.25
C ASP A 352 -14.87 19.46 1.18
N GLU A 353 -14.99 18.14 1.30
CA GLU A 353 -15.54 17.51 2.50
C GLU A 353 -14.58 17.41 3.70
N GLY A 354 -13.36 17.94 3.61
CA GLY A 354 -12.34 17.85 4.65
C GLY A 354 -10.96 17.52 4.08
N TYR A 355 -9.99 17.26 4.96
CA TYR A 355 -8.63 16.91 4.57
C TYR A 355 -8.50 15.39 4.43
N PHE A 356 -8.45 14.91 3.19
CA PHE A 356 -8.35 13.51 2.82
C PHE A 356 -6.97 12.92 3.14
N LEU A 357 -6.86 12.30 4.31
CA LEU A 357 -5.62 11.76 4.85
C LEU A 357 -5.08 10.58 4.03
N THR A 358 -5.94 9.78 3.41
CA THR A 358 -5.50 8.68 2.54
C THR A 358 -4.68 9.22 1.36
N GLY A 359 -5.13 10.30 0.72
CA GLY A 359 -4.41 10.91 -0.40
C GLY A 359 -3.09 11.55 0.03
N ALA A 360 -3.09 12.25 1.17
CA ALA A 360 -1.86 12.77 1.76
C ALA A 360 -0.86 11.65 2.09
N ALA A 361 -1.32 10.55 2.69
CA ALA A 361 -0.50 9.38 2.97
C ALA A 361 0.03 8.73 1.68
N ALA A 362 -0.79 8.65 0.63
CA ALA A 362 -0.38 8.17 -0.69
C ALA A 362 0.75 9.05 -1.27
N CYS A 363 0.61 10.37 -1.20
CA CYS A 363 1.64 11.33 -1.63
C CYS A 363 2.97 11.13 -0.88
N VAL A 364 2.91 10.94 0.45
CA VAL A 364 4.09 10.63 1.27
C VAL A 364 4.72 9.29 0.87
N ASN A 365 3.90 8.26 0.61
CA ASN A 365 4.37 6.95 0.16
C ASN A 365 5.16 7.01 -1.15
N ALA A 366 4.75 7.84 -2.11
CA ALA A 366 5.48 8.05 -3.35
C ALA A 366 6.90 8.62 -3.11
N VAL A 367 7.08 9.45 -2.08
CA VAL A 367 8.42 9.94 -1.72
C VAL A 367 9.24 8.89 -0.99
N VAL A 368 8.65 8.19 -0.01
CA VAL A 368 9.36 7.20 0.83
C VAL A 368 9.72 5.93 0.03
N TYR A 369 8.75 5.32 -0.65
CA TYR A 369 8.91 4.05 -1.35
C TYR A 369 9.21 4.21 -2.86
N GLY A 370 8.99 5.41 -3.41
CA GLY A 370 9.37 5.76 -4.78
C GLY A 370 10.72 6.47 -4.84
N PHE A 371 10.77 7.77 -4.59
CA PHE A 371 11.98 8.59 -4.79
C PHE A 371 13.16 8.23 -3.86
N CYS A 372 12.88 7.94 -2.59
CA CYS A 372 13.89 7.42 -1.65
C CYS A 372 14.23 5.94 -1.92
N GLY A 373 13.45 5.26 -2.77
CA GLY A 373 13.74 3.91 -3.28
C GLY A 373 13.73 2.83 -2.21
N ILE A 374 12.90 2.98 -1.17
CA ILE A 374 12.80 1.96 -0.12
C ILE A 374 11.93 0.80 -0.60
N GLU A 375 12.47 -0.42 -0.52
CA GLU A 375 11.75 -1.66 -0.81
C GLU A 375 11.98 -2.67 0.32
N ILE A 376 10.91 -3.31 0.80
CA ILE A 376 11.00 -4.33 1.85
C ILE A 376 10.84 -5.71 1.21
N HIS A 377 11.86 -6.56 1.32
CA HIS A 377 11.94 -7.88 0.73
C HIS A 377 11.81 -8.98 1.78
N ASP A 378 11.16 -10.08 1.41
CA ASP A 378 11.08 -11.30 2.20
C ASP A 378 12.15 -12.30 1.73
N GLY A 379 12.91 -12.89 2.65
CA GLY A 379 13.82 -14.01 2.37
C GLY A 379 15.22 -13.63 1.92
N VAL A 380 15.35 -12.73 0.94
CA VAL A 380 16.61 -12.50 0.23
C VAL A 380 16.92 -11.01 0.16
N ALA A 381 18.18 -10.66 0.43
CA ALA A 381 18.68 -9.31 0.26
C ALA A 381 18.62 -8.91 -1.23
N PRO A 382 18.20 -7.68 -1.57
CA PRO A 382 18.16 -7.23 -2.96
C PRO A 382 19.58 -7.20 -3.54
N PRO A 383 19.85 -7.94 -4.64
CA PRO A 383 21.19 -8.02 -5.20
C PRO A 383 21.69 -6.66 -5.70
N GLY A 384 22.91 -6.28 -5.30
CA GLY A 384 23.58 -5.08 -5.80
C GLY A 384 23.02 -3.75 -5.27
N THR A 385 22.05 -3.80 -4.34
CA THR A 385 21.45 -2.61 -3.72
C THR A 385 21.87 -2.52 -2.25
N PRO A 386 22.22 -1.32 -1.74
CA PRO A 386 22.42 -1.11 -0.30
C PRO A 386 21.21 -1.59 0.48
N ALA A 387 21.43 -2.46 1.46
CA ALA A 387 20.36 -3.07 2.21
C ALA A 387 20.67 -3.18 3.70
N ILE A 388 19.62 -3.11 4.51
CA ILE A 388 19.68 -3.36 5.96
C ILE A 388 18.85 -4.59 6.30
N PRO A 389 19.33 -5.47 7.19
CA PRO A 389 18.55 -6.61 7.65
C PRO A 389 17.40 -6.14 8.53
N LEU A 390 16.24 -6.80 8.39
CA LEU A 390 15.06 -6.60 9.22
C LEU A 390 14.84 -7.80 10.15
N ILE A 391 13.79 -7.76 10.98
CA ILE A 391 13.42 -8.90 11.83
C ILE A 391 12.98 -10.08 10.96
N GLY A 392 13.42 -11.29 11.34
CA GLY A 392 13.17 -12.51 10.57
C GLY A 392 14.04 -12.56 9.31
N PRO A 393 13.58 -13.22 8.23
CA PRO A 393 14.34 -13.29 6.98
C PRO A 393 14.18 -12.03 6.11
N GLY A 394 13.72 -10.91 6.68
CA GLY A 394 13.42 -9.69 5.93
C GLY A 394 14.64 -8.82 5.64
N TRP A 395 14.59 -8.06 4.56
CA TRP A 395 15.60 -7.07 4.17
C TRP A 395 14.94 -5.80 3.68
N MET A 396 15.52 -4.64 3.97
CA MET A 396 15.10 -3.37 3.37
C MET A 396 16.18 -2.90 2.39
N GLY A 397 15.85 -2.89 1.10
CA GLY A 397 16.65 -2.30 0.03
C GLY A 397 16.44 -0.81 -0.06
N ILE A 398 17.48 -0.09 -0.46
CA ILE A 398 17.49 1.36 -0.59
C ILE A 398 18.12 1.72 -1.93
N ASP A 399 17.29 2.09 -2.91
CA ASP A 399 17.69 2.37 -4.30
C ASP A 399 17.13 3.72 -4.81
N PRO A 400 17.57 4.87 -4.26
CA PRO A 400 17.00 6.18 -4.57
C PRO A 400 16.99 6.46 -6.08
N THR A 401 15.93 7.11 -6.56
CA THR A 401 15.69 7.37 -7.97
C THR A 401 15.08 8.75 -8.14
N LEU A 402 15.82 9.66 -8.75
CA LEU A 402 15.41 11.04 -8.94
C LEU A 402 15.35 11.40 -10.44
N PRO A 403 14.36 12.21 -10.87
CA PRO A 403 14.30 12.71 -12.23
C PRO A 403 15.44 13.68 -12.52
N LYS A 404 15.79 13.81 -13.80
CA LYS A 404 16.80 14.79 -14.22
C LYS A 404 16.40 16.21 -13.80
N GLY A 405 17.36 16.94 -13.23
CA GLY A 405 17.13 18.29 -12.73
C GLY A 405 16.48 18.36 -11.34
N ALA A 406 16.23 17.22 -10.69
CA ALA A 406 15.81 17.20 -9.30
C ALA A 406 16.84 17.85 -8.38
N LEU A 407 16.37 18.65 -7.42
CA LEU A 407 17.23 19.06 -6.33
C LEU A 407 17.65 17.85 -5.48
N PRO A 408 18.76 17.98 -4.74
CA PRO A 408 19.17 16.94 -3.81
C PRO A 408 18.07 16.63 -2.79
N VAL A 409 17.78 15.35 -2.60
CA VAL A 409 16.89 14.83 -1.57
C VAL A 409 17.72 14.48 -0.35
N SER A 410 17.27 14.93 0.82
CA SER A 410 17.77 14.46 2.10
C SER A 410 16.58 14.00 2.93
N ALA A 411 16.61 12.76 3.39
CA ALA A 411 15.54 12.16 4.18
C ALA A 411 16.12 11.41 5.37
N ARG A 412 15.41 11.46 6.50
CA ARG A 412 15.73 10.72 7.71
C ARG A 412 14.52 9.89 8.14
N PHE A 413 14.76 8.60 8.36
CA PHE A 413 13.78 7.63 8.82
C PHE A 413 14.26 6.96 10.10
N THR A 414 13.37 6.24 10.77
CA THR A 414 13.69 5.40 11.92
C THR A 414 13.37 3.95 11.60
N VAL A 415 14.39 3.08 11.68
CA VAL A 415 14.25 1.64 11.40
C VAL A 415 14.90 0.85 12.52
N LEU A 416 14.12 0.00 13.20
CA LEU A 416 14.57 -0.80 14.35
C LEU A 416 15.27 0.07 15.42
N GLY A 417 14.70 1.23 15.73
CA GLY A 417 15.21 2.18 16.73
C GLY A 417 16.49 2.94 16.32
N LYS A 418 16.97 2.79 15.08
CA LYS A 418 18.16 3.49 14.56
C LYS A 418 17.76 4.45 13.44
N SER A 419 18.51 5.54 13.32
CA SER A 419 18.34 6.46 12.19
C SER A 419 18.80 5.81 10.89
N LEU A 420 17.98 5.95 9.84
CA LEU A 420 18.36 5.74 8.45
C LEU A 420 18.39 7.12 7.79
N GLU A 421 19.53 7.51 7.24
CA GLU A 421 19.70 8.79 6.54
C GLU A 421 20.03 8.51 5.08
N ILE A 422 19.27 9.12 4.18
CA ILE A 422 19.47 9.04 2.74
C ILE A 422 19.74 10.45 2.24
N SER A 423 20.86 10.64 1.58
CA SER A 423 21.15 11.87 0.82
C SER A 423 21.40 11.48 -0.62
N ALA A 424 20.55 11.93 -1.54
CA ALA A 424 20.60 11.60 -2.96
C ALA A 424 20.57 12.86 -3.82
N ARG A 425 21.25 12.84 -4.97
CA ARG A 425 21.21 13.91 -5.97
C ARG A 425 21.25 13.33 -7.37
N CYS A 426 20.71 14.04 -8.35
CA CYS A 426 20.89 13.71 -9.75
C CYS A 426 22.27 14.19 -10.22
N GLY A 427 23.07 13.30 -10.82
CA GLY A 427 24.34 13.62 -11.46
C GLY A 427 24.15 14.22 -12.86
N GLU A 428 25.22 14.77 -13.45
CA GLU A 428 25.17 15.38 -14.79
C GLU A 428 24.80 14.37 -15.89
N ASP A 429 25.13 13.09 -15.69
CA ASP A 429 24.80 11.96 -16.56
C ASP A 429 23.36 11.42 -16.35
N GLY A 430 22.59 12.04 -15.45
CA GLY A 430 21.24 11.61 -15.08
C GLY A 430 21.20 10.48 -14.05
N ALA A 431 22.33 9.95 -13.61
CA ALA A 431 22.35 8.90 -12.58
C ALA A 431 22.02 9.49 -11.21
N THR A 432 21.27 8.75 -10.39
CA THR A 432 21.07 9.15 -8.99
C THR A 432 22.26 8.69 -8.15
N VAL A 433 22.99 9.65 -7.59
CA VAL A 433 24.14 9.42 -6.70
C VAL A 433 23.72 9.65 -5.26
N SER A 434 23.99 8.68 -4.39
CA SER A 434 23.52 8.73 -3.00
C SER A 434 24.57 8.33 -1.98
N THR A 435 24.40 8.84 -0.76
CA THR A 435 25.06 8.42 0.47
C THR A 435 23.99 7.94 1.42
N ILE A 436 24.19 6.75 1.99
CA ILE A 436 23.23 6.10 2.89
C ILE A 436 23.93 5.79 4.20
N ARG A 437 23.34 6.22 5.31
CA ARG A 437 23.81 5.92 6.66
C ARG A 437 22.75 5.20 7.46
N TYR A 438 23.15 4.18 8.22
CA TYR A 438 22.27 3.48 9.15
C TYR A 438 22.93 3.37 10.52
N GLY A 439 22.26 3.86 11.57
CA GLY A 439 22.81 3.94 12.92
C GLY A 439 24.12 4.71 12.99
N GLY A 440 24.25 5.78 12.20
CA GLY A 440 25.47 6.60 12.08
C GLY A 440 26.59 6.01 11.21
N LYS A 441 26.46 4.76 10.73
CA LYS A 441 27.47 4.13 9.86
C LYS A 441 27.12 4.32 8.40
N VAL A 442 28.09 4.71 7.57
CA VAL A 442 27.94 4.77 6.12
C VAL A 442 27.86 3.33 5.57
N ILE A 443 26.70 2.96 5.02
CA ILE A 443 26.49 1.64 4.39
C ILE A 443 26.62 1.72 2.87
N ALA A 444 26.50 2.91 2.30
CA ALA A 444 26.80 3.19 0.90
C ALA A 444 27.30 4.63 0.73
N ASN A 445 28.34 4.81 -0.06
CA ASN A 445 28.91 6.12 -0.38
C ASN A 445 29.08 6.25 -1.89
N ASN A 446 28.60 7.35 -2.47
CA ASN A 446 28.53 7.54 -3.92
C ASN A 446 27.88 6.36 -4.67
N TYR A 447 26.87 5.73 -4.05
CA TYR A 447 26.11 4.68 -4.72
C TYR A 447 25.34 5.30 -5.89
N SER A 448 25.59 4.77 -7.08
CA SER A 448 25.01 5.25 -8.32
C SER A 448 24.02 4.22 -8.84
N ARG A 449 22.73 4.58 -8.86
CA ARG A 449 21.74 3.79 -9.58
C ARG A 449 21.85 4.12 -11.06
N ARG A 450 22.35 3.17 -11.85
CA ARG A 450 22.32 3.26 -13.32
C ARG A 450 20.95 2.78 -13.83
N PRO A 451 20.41 3.35 -14.92
CA PRO A 451 19.13 2.93 -15.47
C PRO A 451 19.11 1.43 -15.71
N ARG A 452 18.12 0.72 -15.14
CA ARG A 452 17.88 -0.69 -15.49
C ARG A 452 17.42 -0.71 -16.95
N LYS A 453 18.17 -1.40 -17.82
CA LYS A 453 17.83 -1.56 -19.24
C LYS A 453 16.43 -2.13 -19.44
#